data_AF-A0A1C9WTC7-F1
#
_entry.id   AF-A0A1C9WTC7-F1
#
_cell.length_a   1.000
_cell.length_b   1.000
_cell.length_c   1.000
_cell.angle_alpha   90.00
_cell.angle_beta   90.00
_cell.angle_gamma   90.00
#
_symmetry.space_group_name_H-M   'P 1'
#
loop_
_entity.id
_entity.type
_entity.pdbx_description
1 polymer ?
#
loop_
_entity_poly.entity_id
_entity_poly.type
_entity_poly.pdbx_seq_one_letter_code
_entity_poly.pdbx_strand_id
1 'polypeptide(L)'
;MPDQTALVRWQILRRHIEDGVPLTTLAAHEGIGLRTLQRWHAAHKRNGIAGLATANRGTTRRRSTSELVALVEGLALVKPPLSVAAVARKANRVAADHDWSPLSYSTVRSITMGLDPGMRTLAQQGTAVYRDTYELAWRHRAERPNAIWQADHTELDILVLDANLKPGRPWLTTIMDDYSRAICGYMLFLGAPSALNTALALRQGIWPKAGAGWPMCGIPDVLYVDHGSDFTSHHLAQTAKDLHFEITYSTVARPQGRGKIERFYGTVNTELLAELPGHLARGHPRPAPVLTLKELDTAIGRFITEDYHQREHNEIRATPHHAWVGDGWLPRLPATMDELNLLLLTVAKPRIVHRDGVHFQGLRYVSPLLAAYVREPVIVRYDPRDITEIRVFHKNQFICKAVDPDHETSTLTLKDIQAARSARRRELRGQINQRIAVVARRLPDLASAKPAPDPDPADQPKKRPKLRTYLEDDR
;
A
#
# COMPACT_ATOMS: atom_id res chain seq x y z
N MET A 1 18.30 -13.25 49.43
CA MET A 1 17.52 -12.22 50.14
C MET A 1 16.71 -12.92 51.21
N PRO A 2 16.84 -12.58 52.50
CA PRO A 2 15.99 -13.15 53.54
C PRO A 2 14.52 -12.90 53.18
N ASP A 3 13.71 -13.97 53.21
CA ASP A 3 12.28 -13.93 52.94
C ASP A 3 11.66 -12.79 53.75
N GLN A 4 11.05 -11.80 53.08
CA GLN A 4 10.50 -10.61 53.71
C GLN A 4 9.48 -10.98 54.81
N THR A 5 8.84 -12.14 54.64
CA THR A 5 7.94 -12.76 55.62
C THR A 5 8.67 -13.21 56.89
N ALA A 6 9.88 -13.76 56.78
CA ALA A 6 10.70 -14.19 57.92
C ALA A 6 11.12 -12.98 58.77
N LEU A 7 11.45 -11.86 58.12
CA LEU A 7 11.87 -10.64 58.79
C LEU A 7 10.73 -9.99 59.57
N VAL A 8 9.52 -9.94 58.98
CA VAL A 8 8.32 -9.43 59.67
C VAL A 8 7.97 -10.31 60.88
N ARG A 9 8.02 -11.63 60.73
CA ARG A 9 7.79 -12.57 61.85
C ARG A 9 8.84 -12.44 62.94
N TRP A 10 10.09 -12.18 62.56
CA TRP A 10 11.17 -11.91 63.51
C TRP A 10 10.95 -10.61 64.28
N GLN A 11 10.53 -9.52 63.63
CA GLN A 11 10.24 -8.25 64.32
C GLN A 11 9.18 -8.40 65.41
N ILE A 12 8.20 -9.27 65.19
CA ILE A 12 7.18 -9.58 66.20
C ILE A 12 7.78 -10.46 67.30
N LEU A 13 8.45 -11.55 66.92
CA LEU A 13 8.93 -12.55 67.87
C LEU A 13 10.11 -12.06 68.73
N ARG A 14 10.93 -11.13 68.24
CA ARG A 14 12.06 -10.59 69.00
C ARG A 14 11.62 -9.90 70.29
N ARG A 15 10.41 -9.32 70.34
CA ARG A 15 9.85 -8.70 71.56
C ARG A 15 9.65 -9.73 72.68
N HIS A 16 9.41 -10.99 72.33
CA HIS A 16 9.38 -12.08 73.31
C HIS A 16 10.78 -12.56 73.71
N ILE A 17 11.71 -12.63 72.74
CA ILE A 17 13.02 -13.26 72.91
C ILE A 17 14.05 -12.31 73.53
N GLU A 18 14.05 -11.04 73.13
CA GLU A 18 14.99 -10.01 73.57
C GLU A 18 14.41 -9.19 74.72
N ASP A 19 13.15 -8.77 74.61
CA ASP A 19 12.51 -7.87 75.60
C ASP A 19 11.72 -8.62 76.69
N GLY A 20 11.70 -9.96 76.66
CA GLY A 20 11.08 -10.80 77.69
C GLY A 20 9.55 -10.76 77.76
N VAL A 21 8.86 -10.16 76.78
CA VAL A 21 7.39 -10.03 76.78
C VAL A 21 6.73 -11.42 76.66
N PRO A 22 5.82 -11.83 77.56
CA PRO A 22 5.14 -13.13 77.45
C PRO A 22 4.40 -13.31 76.11
N LEU A 23 4.46 -14.52 75.52
CA LEU A 23 3.78 -14.83 74.25
C LEU A 23 2.26 -14.62 74.28
N THR A 24 1.65 -14.75 75.47
CA THR A 24 0.22 -14.50 75.69
C THR A 24 -0.14 -13.02 75.50
N THR A 25 0.70 -12.11 76.01
CA THR A 25 0.54 -10.67 75.84
C THR A 25 0.78 -10.26 74.39
N LEU A 26 1.82 -10.84 73.75
CA LEU A 26 2.14 -10.58 72.35
C LEU A 26 1.02 -11.09 71.41
N ALA A 27 0.40 -12.23 71.72
CA ALA A 27 -0.74 -12.77 70.98
C ALA A 27 -1.94 -11.82 70.98
N ALA A 28 -2.26 -11.23 72.14
CA ALA A 28 -3.36 -10.30 72.29
C ALA A 28 -3.09 -8.96 71.58
N HIS A 29 -1.87 -8.43 71.67
CA HIS A 29 -1.49 -7.15 71.07
C HIS A 29 -1.43 -7.19 69.54
N GLU A 30 -0.87 -8.26 68.96
CA GLU A 30 -0.66 -8.38 67.51
C GLU A 30 -1.84 -9.04 66.78
N GLY A 31 -2.87 -9.51 67.51
CA GLY A 31 -4.01 -10.24 66.94
C GLY A 31 -3.63 -11.61 66.35
N ILE A 32 -2.51 -12.20 66.78
CA ILE A 32 -1.99 -13.48 66.28
C ILE A 32 -2.30 -14.57 67.32
N GLY A 33 -2.92 -15.68 66.88
CA GLY A 33 -3.23 -16.79 67.78
C GLY A 33 -1.99 -17.34 68.51
N LEU A 34 -2.11 -17.59 69.82
CA LEU A 34 -1.01 -18.03 70.69
C LEU A 34 -0.26 -19.26 70.15
N ARG A 35 -0.98 -20.25 69.60
CA ARG A 35 -0.38 -21.44 68.97
C ARG A 35 0.54 -21.10 67.78
N THR A 36 0.22 -20.05 67.04
CA THR A 36 1.04 -19.58 65.90
C THR A 36 2.35 -18.98 66.39
N LEU A 37 2.30 -18.15 67.43
CA LEU A 37 3.51 -17.57 68.03
C LEU A 37 4.38 -18.62 68.71
N GLN A 38 3.78 -19.60 69.40
CA GLN A 38 4.51 -20.76 69.95
C GLN A 38 5.20 -21.57 68.85
N ARG A 39 4.52 -21.79 67.72
CA ARG A 39 5.10 -22.48 66.55
C ARG A 39 6.27 -21.70 65.95
N TRP A 40 6.14 -20.38 65.82
CA TRP A 40 7.23 -19.51 65.36
C TRP A 40 8.42 -19.54 66.33
N HIS A 41 8.17 -19.45 67.63
CA HIS A 41 9.21 -19.57 68.65
C HIS A 41 9.96 -20.91 68.57
N ALA A 42 9.24 -22.02 68.43
CA ALA A 42 9.84 -23.34 68.27
C ALA A 42 10.58 -23.52 66.94
N ALA A 43 10.13 -22.87 65.85
CA ALA A 43 10.83 -22.88 64.57
C ALA A 43 12.11 -22.04 64.60
N HIS A 44 12.05 -20.88 65.27
CA HIS A 44 13.21 -20.02 65.51
C HIS A 44 14.28 -20.71 66.38
N LYS A 45 13.88 -21.38 67.48
CA LYS A 45 14.82 -22.13 68.32
C LYS A 45 15.59 -23.22 67.55
N ARG A 46 14.99 -23.79 66.51
CA ARG A 46 15.61 -24.85 65.71
C ARG A 46 16.53 -24.32 64.61
N ASN A 47 16.09 -23.29 63.88
CA ASN A 47 16.73 -22.87 62.62
C ASN A 47 16.99 -21.36 62.54
N GLY A 48 16.98 -20.65 63.68
CA GLY A 48 17.13 -19.19 63.74
C GLY A 48 16.06 -18.45 62.93
N ILE A 49 16.39 -17.23 62.48
CA ILE A 49 15.49 -16.37 61.68
C ILE A 49 15.04 -17.08 60.38
N ALA A 50 15.90 -17.91 59.79
CA ALA A 50 15.56 -18.68 58.58
C ALA A 50 14.39 -19.66 58.82
N GLY A 51 14.22 -20.17 60.04
CA GLY A 51 13.09 -21.03 60.44
C GLY A 51 11.73 -20.32 60.47
N LEU A 52 11.72 -18.98 60.45
CA LEU A 52 10.49 -18.17 60.43
C LEU A 52 9.97 -17.92 59.01
N ALA A 53 10.75 -18.26 57.98
CA ALA A 53 10.31 -18.18 56.59
C ALA A 53 9.04 -19.00 56.38
N THR A 54 8.19 -18.56 55.45
CA THR A 54 7.12 -19.43 54.97
C THR A 54 7.76 -20.68 54.38
N ALA A 55 7.42 -21.86 54.91
CA ALA A 55 7.73 -23.09 54.21
C ALA A 55 7.13 -22.94 52.81
N ASN A 56 7.98 -22.77 51.80
CA ASN A 56 7.58 -23.01 50.43
C ASN A 56 7.04 -24.44 50.49
N ARG A 57 5.72 -24.59 50.37
CA ARG A 57 5.17 -25.85 49.88
C ARG A 57 5.84 -26.00 48.55
N GLY A 58 6.95 -26.75 48.52
CA GLY A 58 7.52 -27.26 47.30
C GLY A 58 6.35 -27.92 46.63
N THR A 59 5.83 -27.26 45.60
CA THR A 59 4.93 -27.91 44.67
C THR A 59 5.70 -29.15 44.29
N THR A 60 5.21 -30.30 44.75
CA THR A 60 5.59 -31.58 44.22
C THR A 60 5.30 -31.43 42.74
N ARG A 61 6.33 -31.02 41.99
CA ARG A 61 6.28 -30.93 40.55
C ARG A 61 6.15 -32.39 40.19
N ARG A 62 4.91 -32.87 40.09
CA ARG A 62 4.62 -34.14 39.42
C ARG A 62 5.43 -34.01 38.14
N ARG A 63 6.45 -34.85 38.00
CA ARG A 63 7.12 -35.05 36.73
C ARG A 63 6.03 -35.56 35.81
N SER A 64 5.26 -34.66 35.23
CA SER A 64 4.87 -34.84 33.85
C SER A 64 6.17 -35.18 33.14
N THR A 65 6.25 -36.40 32.59
CA THR A 65 7.39 -36.85 31.80
C THR A 65 7.73 -35.69 30.87
N SER A 66 8.99 -35.24 30.85
CA SER A 66 9.41 -34.09 30.02
C SER A 66 8.95 -34.24 28.57
N GLU A 67 8.84 -35.49 28.12
CA GLU A 67 8.31 -35.92 26.82
C GLU A 67 6.81 -35.64 26.64
N LEU A 68 5.98 -35.86 27.65
CA LEU A 68 4.54 -35.56 27.58
C LEU A 68 4.27 -34.05 27.57
N VAL A 69 5.09 -33.27 28.27
CA VAL A 69 5.03 -31.80 28.19
C VAL A 69 5.42 -31.33 26.79
N ALA A 70 6.54 -31.83 26.26
CA ALA A 70 6.99 -31.52 24.90
C ALA A 70 5.95 -31.92 23.84
N LEU A 71 5.25 -33.05 24.03
CA LEU A 71 4.14 -33.46 23.16
C LEU A 71 2.98 -32.46 23.20
N VAL A 72 2.59 -31.98 24.39
CA VAL A 72 1.54 -30.96 24.53
C VAL A 72 1.95 -29.65 23.86
N GLU A 73 3.20 -29.22 24.05
CA GLU A 73 3.75 -28.03 23.41
C GLU A 73 3.76 -28.17 21.89
N GLY A 74 4.24 -29.30 21.36
CA GLY A 74 4.24 -29.58 19.93
C GLY A 74 2.83 -29.62 19.33
N LEU A 75 1.88 -30.30 19.99
CA LEU A 75 0.47 -30.34 19.56
C LEU A 75 -0.19 -28.97 19.55
N ALA A 76 0.21 -28.07 20.46
CA ALA A 76 -0.27 -26.70 20.49
C ALA A 76 0.26 -25.82 19.33
N LEU A 77 1.32 -26.25 18.64
CA LEU A 77 1.93 -25.53 17.52
C LEU A 77 1.52 -26.07 16.13
N VAL A 78 0.76 -27.17 16.07
CA VAL A 78 0.32 -27.79 14.81
C VAL A 78 -0.62 -26.88 14.00
N LYS A 79 -0.49 -26.94 12.67
CA LYS A 79 -1.41 -26.31 11.71
C LYS A 79 -2.22 -27.39 10.95
N PRO A 80 -3.57 -27.29 10.90
CA PRO A 80 -4.43 -26.27 11.49
C PRO A 80 -4.47 -26.33 13.04
N PRO A 81 -4.75 -25.18 13.72
CA PRO A 81 -4.69 -25.10 15.18
C PRO A 81 -5.72 -26.02 15.85
N LEU A 82 -5.27 -26.73 16.88
CA LEU A 82 -6.11 -27.61 17.69
C LEU A 82 -6.69 -26.85 18.89
N SER A 83 -7.95 -27.14 19.25
CA SER A 83 -8.49 -26.65 20.52
C SER A 83 -7.74 -27.28 21.69
N VAL A 84 -7.67 -26.58 22.82
CA VAL A 84 -7.00 -27.08 24.05
C VAL A 84 -7.59 -28.44 24.48
N ALA A 85 -8.89 -28.65 24.27
CA ALA A 85 -9.55 -29.94 24.53
C ALA A 85 -9.09 -31.04 23.57
N ALA A 86 -8.85 -30.73 22.30
CA ALA A 86 -8.28 -31.67 21.34
C ALA A 86 -6.81 -32.02 21.66
N VAL A 87 -6.01 -31.02 22.07
CA VAL A 87 -4.64 -31.24 22.55
C VAL A 87 -4.64 -32.18 23.76
N ALA A 88 -5.47 -31.92 24.76
CA ALA A 88 -5.57 -32.75 25.96
C ALA A 88 -5.96 -34.21 25.64
N ARG A 89 -6.97 -34.41 24.77
CA ARG A 89 -7.39 -35.76 24.36
C ARG A 89 -6.29 -36.52 23.63
N LYS A 90 -5.56 -35.87 22.72
CA LYS A 90 -4.47 -36.49 21.96
C LYS A 90 -3.27 -36.80 22.86
N ALA A 91 -2.84 -35.84 23.68
CA ALA A 91 -1.72 -36.03 24.59
C ALA A 91 -1.98 -37.16 25.60
N ASN A 92 -3.18 -37.23 26.19
CA ASN A 92 -3.51 -38.28 27.16
C ASN A 92 -3.71 -39.66 26.53
N ARG A 93 -4.03 -39.75 25.23
CA ARG A 93 -4.04 -41.03 24.50
C ARG A 93 -2.63 -41.59 24.38
N VAL A 94 -1.69 -40.76 23.93
CA VAL A 94 -0.27 -41.15 23.85
C VAL A 94 0.29 -41.45 25.24
N ALA A 95 -0.12 -40.70 26.26
CA ALA A 95 0.26 -41.00 27.63
C ALA A 95 -0.17 -42.41 28.05
N ALA A 96 -1.39 -42.85 27.69
CA ALA A 96 -1.86 -44.20 27.99
C ALA A 96 -1.06 -45.28 27.21
N ASP A 97 -0.74 -45.04 25.94
CA ASP A 97 0.02 -45.99 25.11
C ASP A 97 1.47 -46.19 25.61
N HIS A 98 2.02 -45.18 26.31
CA HIS A 98 3.37 -45.18 26.88
C HIS A 98 3.40 -45.36 28.42
N ASP A 99 2.26 -45.69 29.03
CA ASP A 99 2.09 -45.89 30.49
C ASP A 99 2.53 -44.67 31.34
N TRP A 100 2.37 -43.46 30.78
CA TRP A 100 2.59 -42.19 31.45
C TRP A 100 1.35 -41.71 32.21
N SER A 101 1.58 -40.97 33.30
CA SER A 101 0.50 -40.33 34.04
C SER A 101 -0.21 -39.26 33.19
N PRO A 102 -1.55 -39.33 33.04
CA PRO A 102 -2.29 -38.36 32.23
C PRO A 102 -2.30 -36.96 32.84
N LEU A 103 -2.39 -35.95 31.99
CA LEU A 103 -2.47 -34.54 32.38
C LEU A 103 -3.92 -34.08 32.50
N SER A 104 -4.21 -33.24 33.51
CA SER A 104 -5.51 -32.58 33.61
C SER A 104 -5.68 -31.54 32.50
N TYR A 105 -6.93 -31.24 32.13
CA TYR A 105 -7.23 -30.16 31.20
C TYR A 105 -6.62 -28.82 31.64
N SER A 106 -6.68 -28.51 32.94
CA SER A 106 -6.08 -27.29 33.51
C SER A 106 -4.56 -27.24 33.31
N THR A 107 -3.87 -28.38 33.45
CA THR A 107 -2.42 -28.47 33.23
C THR A 107 -2.08 -28.28 31.76
N VAL A 108 -2.80 -28.97 30.86
CA VAL A 108 -2.64 -28.79 29.40
C VAL A 108 -2.90 -27.34 29.00
N ARG A 109 -3.98 -26.72 29.49
CA ARG A 109 -4.29 -25.31 29.25
C ARG A 109 -3.17 -24.41 29.75
N SER A 110 -2.62 -24.66 30.93
CA SER A 110 -1.51 -23.89 31.49
C SER A 110 -0.25 -23.99 30.63
N ILE A 111 0.08 -25.19 30.14
CA ILE A 111 1.23 -25.42 29.25
C ILE A 111 1.01 -24.67 27.92
N THR A 112 -0.12 -24.88 27.27
CA THR A 112 -0.46 -24.21 26.01
C THR A 112 -0.48 -22.68 26.13
N MET A 113 -0.98 -22.16 27.25
CA MET A 113 -1.03 -20.71 27.51
C MET A 113 0.31 -20.12 27.96
N GLY A 114 1.19 -20.94 28.53
CA GLY A 114 2.55 -20.55 28.92
C GLY A 114 3.56 -20.54 27.76
N LEU A 115 3.20 -21.10 26.60
CA LEU A 115 4.00 -20.97 25.38
C LEU A 115 4.15 -19.50 24.97
N ASP A 116 5.32 -19.16 24.45
CA ASP A 116 5.60 -17.84 23.89
C ASP A 116 4.52 -17.46 22.86
N PRO A 117 3.82 -16.31 23.03
CA PRO A 117 2.77 -15.89 22.12
C PRO A 117 3.27 -15.75 20.67
N GLY A 118 4.50 -15.27 20.50
CA GLY A 118 5.16 -15.12 19.21
C GLY A 118 5.38 -16.48 18.52
N MET A 119 5.89 -17.46 19.24
CA MET A 119 6.08 -18.83 18.74
C MET A 119 4.77 -19.44 18.20
N ARG A 120 3.66 -19.27 18.93
CA ARG A 120 2.34 -19.75 18.47
C ARG A 120 1.88 -19.02 17.21
N THR A 121 2.02 -17.70 17.16
CA THR A 121 1.66 -16.91 15.98
C THR A 121 2.50 -17.33 14.78
N LEU A 122 3.81 -17.50 14.95
CA LEU A 122 4.71 -17.93 13.88
C LEU A 122 4.34 -19.33 13.36
N ALA A 123 4.08 -20.29 14.24
CA ALA A 123 3.74 -21.65 13.86
C ALA A 123 2.37 -21.77 13.16
N GLN A 124 1.35 -21.06 13.66
CA GLN A 124 -0.04 -21.23 13.20
C GLN A 124 -0.40 -20.26 12.06
N GLN A 125 0.05 -19.01 12.17
CA GLN A 125 -0.34 -17.90 11.28
C GLN A 125 0.79 -17.51 10.30
N GLY A 126 2.02 -17.94 10.57
CA GLY A 126 3.17 -17.76 9.68
C GLY A 126 3.96 -16.48 9.95
N THR A 127 5.07 -16.34 9.22
CA THR A 127 6.07 -15.29 9.42
C THR A 127 5.53 -13.88 9.22
N ALA A 128 4.60 -13.68 8.29
CA ALA A 128 4.03 -12.35 8.02
C ALA A 128 3.30 -11.78 9.25
N VAL A 129 2.38 -12.54 9.84
CA VAL A 129 1.61 -12.08 11.01
C VAL A 129 2.50 -11.99 12.25
N TYR A 130 3.46 -12.90 12.40
CA TYR A 130 4.45 -12.83 13.47
C TYR A 130 5.22 -11.51 13.42
N ARG A 131 5.77 -11.17 12.26
CA ARG A 131 6.50 -9.92 12.06
C ARG A 131 5.67 -8.70 12.40
N ASP A 132 4.45 -8.62 11.87
CA ASP A 132 3.60 -7.45 12.05
C ASP A 132 3.15 -7.27 13.51
N THR A 133 3.13 -8.35 14.30
CA THR A 133 2.68 -8.35 15.71
C THR A 133 3.83 -8.24 16.71
N TYR A 134 4.97 -8.89 16.46
CA TYR A 134 6.03 -9.09 17.45
C TYR A 134 7.40 -8.56 17.04
N GLU A 135 7.67 -8.30 15.75
CA GLU A 135 8.95 -7.70 15.36
C GLU A 135 8.94 -6.18 15.62
N LEU A 136 10.05 -5.67 16.14
CA LEU A 136 10.23 -4.25 16.39
C LEU A 136 10.29 -3.49 15.05
N ALA A 137 9.25 -2.71 14.74
CA ALA A 137 9.27 -1.82 13.59
C ALA A 137 10.06 -0.53 13.93
N TRP A 138 11.27 -0.39 13.39
CA TRP A 138 12.00 0.87 13.42
C TRP A 138 11.29 1.88 12.50
N ARG A 139 10.55 2.81 13.11
CA ARG A 139 9.82 3.84 12.36
C ARG A 139 10.80 4.94 11.93
N HIS A 140 11.34 4.78 10.72
CA HIS A 140 12.17 5.81 10.10
C HIS A 140 11.30 7.00 9.69
N ARG A 141 11.82 8.21 9.90
CA ARG A 141 11.30 9.47 9.35
C ARG A 141 12.48 10.17 8.69
N ALA A 142 12.29 10.64 7.47
CA ALA A 142 13.27 11.47 6.79
C ALA A 142 13.59 12.72 7.62
N GLU A 143 14.75 13.33 7.37
CA GLU A 143 15.23 14.44 8.21
C GLU A 143 14.61 15.79 7.84
N ARG A 144 14.16 15.95 6.59
CA ARG A 144 13.60 17.20 6.07
C ARG A 144 12.57 16.95 4.95
N PRO A 145 11.73 17.95 4.62
CA PRO A 145 10.87 17.88 3.44
C PRO A 145 11.67 17.57 2.17
N ASN A 146 11.04 16.81 1.27
CA ASN A 146 11.57 16.32 0.00
C ASN A 146 12.84 15.46 0.09
N ALA A 147 13.30 15.06 1.27
CA ALA A 147 14.41 14.10 1.35
C ALA A 147 13.99 12.73 0.81
N ILE A 148 12.83 12.23 1.20
CA ILE A 148 12.30 10.94 0.73
C ILE A 148 10.83 11.12 0.37
N TRP A 149 10.47 10.78 -0.86
CA TRP A 149 9.09 10.62 -1.30
C TRP A 149 8.77 9.13 -1.44
N GLN A 150 7.62 8.71 -0.92
CA GLN A 150 7.09 7.36 -1.10
C GLN A 150 6.05 7.37 -2.22
N ALA A 151 6.14 6.43 -3.16
CA ALA A 151 5.11 6.23 -4.18
C ALA A 151 4.46 4.86 -4.03
N ASP A 152 3.14 4.83 -4.13
CA ASP A 152 2.39 3.58 -4.09
C ASP A 152 1.08 3.68 -4.88
N HIS A 153 0.42 2.54 -5.10
CA HIS A 153 -0.88 2.43 -5.77
C HIS A 153 -1.86 1.63 -4.91
N THR A 154 -3.12 2.05 -4.88
CA THR A 154 -4.21 1.23 -4.34
C THR A 154 -5.41 1.23 -5.27
N GLU A 155 -6.10 0.10 -5.37
CA GLU A 155 -7.45 0.07 -5.94
C GLU A 155 -8.41 0.61 -4.88
N LEU A 156 -9.25 1.57 -5.25
CA LEU A 156 -10.19 2.19 -4.31
C LEU A 156 -11.45 1.34 -4.16
N ASP A 157 -12.03 1.34 -2.97
CA ASP A 157 -13.29 0.67 -2.66
C ASP A 157 -14.49 1.52 -3.09
N ILE A 158 -14.50 2.00 -4.34
CA ILE A 158 -15.59 2.80 -4.90
C ILE A 158 -15.82 2.45 -6.38
N LEU A 159 -17.08 2.42 -6.81
CA LEU A 159 -17.45 2.29 -8.21
C LEU A 159 -17.74 3.66 -8.83
N VAL A 160 -17.08 3.95 -9.95
CA VAL A 160 -17.33 5.14 -10.78
C VAL A 160 -17.81 4.75 -12.16
N LEU A 161 -18.44 5.70 -12.86
CA LEU A 161 -18.81 5.58 -14.27
C LEU A 161 -17.63 5.94 -15.17
N ASP A 162 -17.29 5.05 -16.10
CA ASP A 162 -16.37 5.34 -17.19
C ASP A 162 -17.03 6.19 -18.31
N ALA A 163 -16.26 6.56 -19.33
CA ALA A 163 -16.76 7.32 -20.47
C ALA A 163 -17.86 6.60 -21.29
N ASN A 164 -18.06 5.30 -21.09
CA ASN A 164 -19.13 4.51 -21.69
C ASN A 164 -20.30 4.25 -20.71
N LEU A 165 -20.34 4.97 -19.58
CA LEU A 165 -21.30 4.78 -18.48
C LEU A 165 -21.29 3.36 -17.89
N LYS A 166 -20.12 2.71 -17.91
CA LYS A 166 -19.92 1.40 -17.27
C LYS A 166 -19.28 1.57 -15.88
N PRO A 167 -19.70 0.76 -14.89
CA PRO A 167 -19.03 0.73 -13.59
C PRO A 167 -17.57 0.27 -13.73
N GLY A 168 -16.67 0.95 -13.04
CA GLY A 168 -15.28 0.55 -12.89
C GLY A 168 -14.72 0.97 -11.54
N ARG A 169 -13.79 0.18 -11.00
CA ARG A 169 -13.02 0.55 -9.80
C ARG A 169 -11.79 1.35 -10.22
N PRO A 170 -11.61 2.57 -9.71
CA PRO A 170 -10.44 3.36 -10.01
C PRO A 170 -9.26 2.97 -9.12
N TRP A 171 -8.07 3.14 -9.66
CA TRP A 171 -6.81 3.06 -8.95
C TRP A 171 -6.32 4.47 -8.65
N LEU A 172 -5.69 4.62 -7.48
CA LEU A 172 -5.07 5.85 -7.01
C LEU A 172 -3.57 5.59 -6.83
N THR A 173 -2.74 6.27 -7.63
CA THR A 173 -1.31 6.42 -7.35
C THR A 173 -1.10 7.65 -6.47
N THR A 174 -0.34 7.53 -5.40
CA THR A 174 -0.03 8.66 -4.51
C THR A 174 1.47 8.81 -4.31
N ILE A 175 1.94 10.05 -4.25
CA ILE A 175 3.29 10.45 -3.89
C ILE A 175 3.21 11.20 -2.55
N MET A 176 3.80 10.62 -1.50
CA MET A 176 3.80 11.16 -0.15
C MET A 176 5.21 11.58 0.26
N ASP A 177 5.35 12.77 0.84
CA ASP A 177 6.58 13.17 1.53
C ASP A 177 6.71 12.45 2.89
N ASP A 178 7.82 11.75 3.10
CA ASP A 178 8.04 10.91 4.27
C ASP A 178 8.15 11.71 5.58
N TYR A 179 8.75 12.90 5.51
CA TYR A 179 8.99 13.79 6.64
C TYR A 179 7.69 14.42 7.14
N SER A 180 6.95 15.07 6.24
CA SER A 180 5.76 15.86 6.58
C SER A 180 4.46 15.06 6.53
N ARG A 181 4.46 13.88 5.90
CA ARG A 181 3.26 13.11 5.53
C ARG A 181 2.38 13.83 4.50
N ALA A 182 2.83 14.93 3.93
CA ALA A 182 2.07 15.63 2.93
C ALA A 182 1.99 14.83 1.63
N ILE A 183 0.80 14.78 1.04
CA ILE A 183 0.65 14.29 -0.33
C ILE A 183 1.20 15.34 -1.29
N CYS A 184 2.28 15.02 -1.99
CA CYS A 184 2.90 15.89 -2.98
C CYS A 184 2.15 15.85 -4.31
N GLY A 185 1.69 14.68 -4.72
CA GLY A 185 0.95 14.51 -5.97
C GLY A 185 0.23 13.17 -5.99
N TYR A 186 -0.75 13.03 -6.87
CA TYR A 186 -1.48 11.79 -7.05
C TYR A 186 -1.97 11.65 -8.51
N MET A 187 -2.44 10.46 -8.85
CA MET A 187 -3.04 10.19 -10.14
C MET A 187 -4.17 9.19 -9.97
N LEU A 188 -5.38 9.58 -10.37
CA LEU A 188 -6.56 8.73 -10.38
C LEU A 188 -6.83 8.21 -11.81
N PHE A 189 -7.04 6.91 -11.95
CA PHE A 189 -7.23 6.28 -13.27
C PHE A 189 -8.05 4.99 -13.20
N LEU A 190 -8.56 4.55 -14.35
CA LEU A 190 -9.20 3.23 -14.52
C LEU A 190 -8.24 2.24 -15.19
N GLY A 191 -8.31 0.97 -14.82
CA GLY A 191 -7.42 -0.08 -15.33
C GLY A 191 -6.18 -0.28 -14.48
N ALA A 192 -5.31 -1.20 -14.90
CA ALA A 192 -4.15 -1.59 -14.10
C ALA A 192 -3.14 -0.42 -13.91
N PRO A 193 -2.48 -0.35 -12.74
CA PRO A 193 -1.32 0.52 -12.53
C PRO A 193 -0.24 0.32 -13.59
N SER A 194 0.55 1.37 -13.78
CA SER A 194 1.62 1.39 -14.77
C SER A 194 2.64 2.47 -14.41
N ALA A 195 3.86 2.34 -14.95
CA ALA A 195 4.93 3.33 -14.85
C ALA A 195 4.47 4.75 -15.16
N LEU A 196 3.57 4.88 -16.13
CA LEU A 196 3.01 6.15 -16.55
C LEU A 196 2.20 6.83 -15.45
N ASN A 197 1.39 6.06 -14.72
CA ASN A 197 0.54 6.63 -13.67
C ASN A 197 1.39 7.22 -12.55
N THR A 198 2.51 6.56 -12.21
CA THR A 198 3.55 7.12 -11.33
C THR A 198 4.17 8.37 -11.91
N ALA A 199 4.59 8.34 -13.18
CA ALA A 199 5.24 9.48 -13.81
C ALA A 199 4.35 10.73 -13.84
N LEU A 200 3.04 10.56 -14.07
CA LEU A 200 2.08 11.66 -14.03
C LEU A 200 1.83 12.18 -12.62
N ALA A 201 1.74 11.30 -11.61
CA ALA A 201 1.63 11.70 -10.21
C ALA A 201 2.90 12.43 -9.74
N LEU A 202 4.07 11.96 -10.16
CA LEU A 202 5.36 12.59 -9.88
C LEU A 202 5.48 13.95 -10.57
N ARG A 203 5.06 14.06 -11.84
CA ARG A 203 5.03 15.34 -12.58
C ARG A 203 4.15 16.37 -11.85
N GLN A 204 2.97 15.98 -11.39
CA GLN A 204 2.13 16.85 -10.56
C GLN A 204 2.81 17.18 -9.23
N GLY A 205 3.46 16.18 -8.61
CA GLY A 205 4.23 16.32 -7.39
C GLY A 205 5.32 17.38 -7.49
N ILE A 206 6.18 17.29 -8.51
CA ILE A 206 7.35 18.15 -8.70
C ILE A 206 6.94 19.57 -9.05
N TRP A 207 5.96 19.75 -9.93
CA TRP A 207 5.61 21.08 -10.41
C TRP A 207 4.82 21.88 -9.35
N PRO A 208 5.07 23.20 -9.20
CA PRO A 208 4.28 24.06 -8.32
C PRO A 208 2.80 24.09 -8.74
N LYS A 209 1.89 23.92 -7.78
CA LYS A 209 0.45 24.00 -8.04
C LYS A 209 0.02 25.46 -7.99
N ALA A 210 -0.97 25.82 -8.79
CA ALA A 210 -1.45 27.21 -8.89
C ALA A 210 -2.19 27.70 -7.63
N GLY A 211 -2.62 26.81 -6.73
CA GLY A 211 -3.40 27.14 -5.53
C GLY A 211 -2.56 27.19 -4.25
N ALA A 212 -2.80 28.20 -3.42
CA ALA A 212 -2.10 28.37 -2.14
C ALA A 212 -2.33 27.21 -1.14
N GLY A 213 -3.42 26.45 -1.29
CA GLY A 213 -3.75 25.32 -0.41
C GLY A 213 -2.91 24.05 -0.63
N TRP A 214 -2.07 24.02 -1.67
CA TRP A 214 -1.22 22.86 -1.98
C TRP A 214 0.22 23.27 -2.31
N PRO A 215 0.99 23.74 -1.31
CA PRO A 215 2.33 24.29 -1.54
C PRO A 215 3.39 23.23 -1.89
N MET A 216 3.14 21.96 -1.58
CA MET A 216 4.11 20.87 -1.77
C MET A 216 4.53 20.78 -3.23
N CYS A 217 5.82 20.97 -3.49
CA CYS A 217 6.42 20.84 -4.82
C CYS A 217 7.91 20.53 -4.71
N GLY A 218 8.57 20.32 -5.86
CA GLY A 218 10.00 20.10 -5.94
C GLY A 218 10.43 18.68 -6.24
N ILE A 219 11.72 18.55 -6.52
CA ILE A 219 12.38 17.30 -6.84
C ILE A 219 12.84 16.66 -5.51
N PRO A 220 12.46 15.41 -5.22
CA PRO A 220 12.93 14.72 -4.03
C PRO A 220 14.39 14.30 -4.17
N ASP A 221 15.06 13.98 -3.07
CA ASP A 221 16.40 13.36 -3.15
C ASP A 221 16.28 11.86 -3.47
N VAL A 222 15.32 11.20 -2.82
CA VAL A 222 15.02 9.77 -3.03
C VAL A 222 13.53 9.59 -3.29
N LEU A 223 13.21 8.83 -4.34
CA LEU A 223 11.89 8.28 -4.60
C LEU A 223 11.89 6.80 -4.19
N TYR A 224 11.20 6.49 -3.10
CA TYR A 224 11.03 5.15 -2.57
C TYR A 224 9.78 4.48 -3.14
N VAL A 225 9.96 3.36 -3.85
CA VAL A 225 8.90 2.70 -4.63
C VAL A 225 8.92 1.18 -4.44
N ASP A 226 7.83 0.50 -4.81
CA ASP A 226 7.81 -0.97 -4.84
C ASP A 226 8.64 -1.55 -5.99
N HIS A 227 9.15 -2.78 -5.85
CA HIS A 227 9.80 -3.56 -6.92
C HIS A 227 8.84 -4.00 -8.05
N GLY A 228 7.64 -3.41 -8.14
CA GLY A 228 6.71 -3.67 -9.23
C GLY A 228 7.34 -3.37 -10.60
N SER A 229 6.91 -4.10 -11.63
CA SER A 229 7.33 -3.89 -13.03
C SER A 229 7.09 -2.47 -13.54
N ASP A 230 6.20 -1.74 -12.87
CA ASP A 230 5.84 -0.35 -13.17
C ASP A 230 6.97 0.62 -12.85
N PHE A 231 7.89 0.28 -11.93
CA PHE A 231 8.93 1.21 -11.49
C PHE A 231 10.32 0.88 -12.07
N THR A 232 10.50 -0.31 -12.64
CA THR A 232 11.77 -0.76 -13.24
C THR A 232 11.95 -0.37 -14.71
N SER A 233 11.12 0.54 -15.23
CA SER A 233 11.22 0.99 -16.61
C SER A 233 12.49 1.83 -16.84
N HIS A 234 13.21 1.58 -17.94
CA HIS A 234 14.39 2.36 -18.35
C HIS A 234 14.10 3.87 -18.42
N HIS A 235 12.86 4.22 -18.73
CA HIS A 235 12.37 5.58 -18.85
C HIS A 235 12.35 6.33 -17.51
N LEU A 236 11.84 5.70 -16.45
CA LEU A 236 11.81 6.32 -15.12
C LEU A 236 13.22 6.48 -14.55
N ALA A 237 14.09 5.49 -14.77
CA ALA A 237 15.50 5.56 -14.39
C ALA A 237 16.26 6.67 -15.12
N GLN A 238 16.01 6.88 -16.42
CA GLN A 238 16.61 7.99 -17.16
C GLN A 238 16.11 9.34 -16.65
N THR A 239 14.80 9.46 -16.41
CA THR A 239 14.21 10.69 -15.88
C THR A 239 14.74 11.04 -14.49
N ALA A 240 14.99 10.04 -13.65
CA ALA A 240 15.61 10.22 -12.35
C ALA A 240 17.02 10.79 -12.44
N LYS A 241 17.81 10.34 -13.43
CA LYS A 241 19.14 10.91 -13.70
C LYS A 241 19.06 12.35 -14.19
N ASP A 242 18.16 12.62 -15.14
CA ASP A 242 18.02 13.95 -15.75
C ASP A 242 17.49 14.99 -14.76
N LEU A 243 16.63 14.57 -13.82
CA LEU A 243 16.10 15.43 -12.75
C LEU A 243 16.94 15.34 -11.46
N HIS A 244 18.02 14.58 -11.44
CA HIS A 244 18.93 14.43 -10.29
C HIS A 244 18.25 14.00 -8.97
N PHE A 245 17.53 12.87 -9.02
CA PHE A 245 17.03 12.14 -7.85
C PHE A 245 17.34 10.64 -7.93
N GLU A 246 17.37 9.96 -6.79
CA GLU A 246 17.59 8.51 -6.70
C GLU A 246 16.26 7.76 -6.66
N ILE A 247 16.20 6.55 -7.25
CA ILE A 247 15.09 5.62 -7.05
C ILE A 247 15.57 4.47 -6.17
N THR A 248 14.93 4.30 -5.02
CA THR A 248 15.20 3.16 -4.12
C THR A 248 13.98 2.25 -4.10
N TYR A 249 14.20 0.94 -4.23
CA TYR A 249 13.12 -0.04 -4.28
C TYR A 249 13.00 -0.80 -2.96
N SER A 250 11.76 -1.02 -2.48
CA SER A 250 11.51 -1.77 -1.25
C SER A 250 11.87 -3.24 -1.39
N THR A 251 12.72 -3.82 -0.53
CA THR A 251 13.15 -5.23 -0.65
C THR A 251 11.95 -6.18 -0.83
N VAL A 252 12.04 -7.10 -1.80
CA VAL A 252 10.97 -8.07 -2.10
C VAL A 252 10.54 -8.78 -0.80
N ALA A 253 9.22 -8.81 -0.55
CA ALA A 253 8.59 -9.39 0.64
C ALA A 253 8.87 -8.70 2.00
N ARG A 254 9.44 -7.48 2.01
CA ARG A 254 9.62 -6.64 3.22
C ARG A 254 8.86 -5.31 3.13
N PRO A 255 7.59 -5.24 3.55
CA PRO A 255 6.75 -4.04 3.43
C PRO A 255 7.04 -2.94 4.48
N GLN A 256 8.05 -3.10 5.33
CA GLN A 256 8.27 -2.30 6.55
C GLN A 256 8.45 -0.78 6.32
N GLY A 257 8.70 -0.32 5.08
CA GLY A 257 8.83 1.10 4.74
C GLY A 257 7.55 1.83 4.31
N ARG A 258 6.47 1.11 3.98
CA ARG A 258 5.26 1.67 3.31
C ARG A 258 4.05 1.89 4.20
N GLY A 259 4.15 1.57 5.49
CA GLY A 259 3.02 1.72 6.43
C GLY A 259 2.46 3.16 6.54
N LYS A 260 3.22 4.17 6.08
CA LYS A 260 2.80 5.58 6.07
C LYS A 260 1.77 5.86 4.98
N ILE A 261 2.07 5.48 3.74
CA ILE A 261 1.18 5.65 2.59
C ILE A 261 -0.01 4.68 2.64
N GLU A 262 0.21 3.46 3.13
CA GLU A 262 -0.87 2.49 3.40
C GLU A 262 -1.89 3.03 4.41
N ARG A 263 -1.40 3.69 5.47
CA ARG A 263 -2.30 4.35 6.45
C ARG A 263 -3.11 5.46 5.81
N PHE A 264 -2.51 6.27 4.94
CA PHE A 264 -3.24 7.30 4.20
C PHE A 264 -4.34 6.69 3.33
N TYR A 265 -4.07 5.59 2.63
CA TYR A 265 -5.12 4.88 1.88
C TYR A 265 -6.25 4.37 2.78
N GLY A 266 -5.91 3.86 3.97
CA GLY A 266 -6.89 3.55 5.01
C GLY A 266 -7.77 4.76 5.33
N THR A 267 -7.16 5.92 5.60
CA THR A 267 -7.87 7.18 5.87
C THR A 267 -8.78 7.61 4.71
N VAL A 268 -8.30 7.58 3.47
CA VAL A 268 -9.11 7.88 2.28
C VAL A 268 -10.33 6.96 2.22
N ASN A 269 -10.13 5.67 2.48
CA ASN A 269 -11.23 4.70 2.44
C ASN A 269 -12.27 4.94 3.54
N THR A 270 -11.81 5.09 4.78
CA THR A 270 -12.70 5.17 5.95
C THR A 270 -13.39 6.52 6.12
N GLU A 271 -12.80 7.60 5.61
CA GLU A 271 -13.31 8.95 5.80
C GLU A 271 -13.93 9.53 4.53
N LEU A 272 -13.17 9.57 3.43
CA LEU A 272 -13.67 10.16 2.18
C LEU A 272 -14.62 9.21 1.45
N LEU A 273 -14.16 8.01 1.11
CA LEU A 273 -14.94 7.12 0.26
C LEU A 273 -16.22 6.66 0.96
N ALA A 274 -16.18 6.46 2.28
CA ALA A 274 -17.34 6.08 3.08
C ALA A 274 -18.54 7.03 2.95
N GLU A 275 -18.31 8.30 2.61
CA GLU A 275 -19.35 9.33 2.44
C GLU A 275 -19.82 9.49 0.99
N LEU A 276 -19.11 8.90 0.02
CA LEU A 276 -19.40 9.05 -1.40
C LEU A 276 -20.32 7.95 -1.95
N PRO A 277 -21.21 8.28 -2.90
CA PRO A 277 -22.03 7.28 -3.56
C PRO A 277 -21.15 6.34 -4.40
N GLY A 278 -21.49 5.04 -4.39
CA GLY A 278 -20.72 4.01 -5.09
C GLY A 278 -19.69 3.28 -4.21
N HIS A 279 -19.55 3.66 -2.93
CA HIS A 279 -18.61 3.03 -2.00
C HIS A 279 -18.95 1.56 -1.69
N LEU A 280 -17.92 0.71 -1.73
CA LEU A 280 -17.99 -0.73 -1.53
C LEU A 280 -17.82 -1.05 -0.04
N ALA A 281 -18.93 -1.11 0.69
CA ALA A 281 -18.94 -1.48 2.11
C ALA A 281 -19.30 -2.95 2.35
N ARG A 282 -18.85 -3.54 3.46
CA ARG A 282 -19.33 -4.85 3.95
C ARG A 282 -20.85 -4.79 4.13
N GLY A 283 -21.58 -5.60 3.36
CA GLY A 283 -23.05 -5.63 3.35
C GLY A 283 -23.69 -4.97 2.13
N HIS A 284 -22.96 -4.14 1.40
CA HIS A 284 -23.40 -3.48 0.16
C HIS A 284 -22.43 -3.76 -0.99
N PRO A 285 -22.32 -5.02 -1.47
CA PRO A 285 -21.30 -5.41 -2.44
C PRO A 285 -21.56 -4.91 -3.88
N ARG A 286 -22.72 -4.30 -4.15
CA ARG A 286 -23.12 -3.82 -5.48
C ARG A 286 -23.79 -2.44 -5.39
N PRO A 287 -23.07 -1.40 -4.94
CA PRO A 287 -23.59 -0.05 -4.95
C PRO A 287 -23.74 0.43 -6.41
N ALA A 288 -24.70 1.32 -6.66
CA ALA A 288 -24.83 1.94 -7.97
C ALA A 288 -23.73 3.00 -8.13
N PRO A 289 -22.91 2.96 -9.20
CA PRO A 289 -21.97 4.03 -9.49
C PRO A 289 -22.74 5.29 -9.91
N VAL A 290 -22.43 6.40 -9.27
CA VAL A 290 -23.03 7.71 -9.57
C VAL A 290 -21.97 8.67 -10.09
N LEU A 291 -20.79 8.67 -9.47
CA LEU A 291 -19.71 9.59 -9.80
C LEU A 291 -18.97 9.16 -11.07
N THR A 292 -18.60 10.14 -11.88
CA THR A 292 -17.58 10.01 -12.92
C THR A 292 -16.18 10.03 -12.30
N LEU A 293 -15.17 9.59 -13.06
CA LEU A 293 -13.77 9.65 -12.62
C LEU A 293 -13.33 11.08 -12.27
N LYS A 294 -13.82 12.09 -13.01
CA LYS A 294 -13.49 13.51 -12.81
C LYS A 294 -14.10 14.07 -11.51
N GLU A 295 -15.33 13.68 -11.19
CA GLU A 295 -15.98 14.09 -9.95
C GLU A 295 -15.29 13.46 -8.73
N LEU A 296 -14.89 12.18 -8.83
CA LEU A 296 -14.09 11.55 -7.78
C LEU A 296 -12.71 12.21 -7.64
N ASP A 297 -12.03 12.55 -8.75
CA ASP A 297 -10.76 13.26 -8.73
C ASP A 297 -10.88 14.61 -8.00
N THR A 298 -11.95 15.36 -8.28
CA THR A 298 -12.26 16.63 -7.59
C THR A 298 -12.48 16.42 -6.09
N ALA A 299 -13.22 15.36 -5.71
CA ALA A 299 -13.48 15.04 -4.30
C ALA A 299 -12.19 14.65 -3.55
N ILE A 300 -11.31 13.87 -4.18
CA ILE A 300 -10.00 13.49 -3.62
C ILE A 300 -9.11 14.73 -3.46
N GLY A 301 -9.01 15.57 -4.49
CA GLY A 301 -8.19 16.79 -4.43
C GLY A 301 -8.64 17.73 -3.30
N ARG A 302 -9.96 17.90 -3.12
CA ARG A 302 -10.53 18.68 -2.02
C ARG A 302 -10.20 18.06 -0.66
N PHE A 303 -10.45 16.77 -0.48
CA PHE A 303 -10.14 16.06 0.76
C PHE A 303 -8.66 16.19 1.14
N ILE A 304 -7.76 16.06 0.17
CA ILE A 304 -6.32 16.18 0.42
C ILE A 304 -5.97 17.58 0.92
N THR A 305 -6.47 18.63 0.25
CA THR A 305 -6.05 20.01 0.48
C THR A 305 -6.76 20.70 1.64
N GLU A 306 -8.06 20.43 1.80
CA GLU A 306 -8.92 21.09 2.80
C GLU A 306 -8.98 20.30 4.11
N ASP A 307 -8.92 18.97 4.08
CA ASP A 307 -9.05 18.13 5.27
C ASP A 307 -7.70 17.52 5.71
N TYR A 308 -7.11 16.67 4.87
CA TYR A 308 -5.95 15.86 5.26
C TYR A 308 -4.71 16.70 5.57
N HIS A 309 -4.36 17.64 4.68
CA HIS A 309 -3.20 18.51 4.85
C HIS A 309 -3.33 19.48 6.03
N GLN A 310 -4.56 19.81 6.43
CA GLN A 310 -4.85 20.76 7.51
C GLN A 310 -5.06 20.09 8.86
N ARG A 311 -5.23 18.78 8.90
CA ARG A 311 -5.46 18.03 10.14
C ARG A 311 -4.14 17.74 10.87
N GLU A 312 -4.13 17.96 12.17
CA GLU A 312 -2.98 17.61 13.01
C GLU A 312 -2.74 16.10 13.00
N HIS A 313 -1.52 15.69 12.66
CA HIS A 313 -1.16 14.28 12.57
C HIS A 313 -0.40 13.82 13.82
N ASN A 314 -0.97 12.84 14.54
CA ASN A 314 -0.50 12.37 15.84
C ASN A 314 0.99 11.99 15.91
N GLU A 315 1.56 11.38 14.86
CA GLU A 315 2.98 10.98 14.88
C GLU A 315 3.95 12.15 14.67
N ILE A 316 3.56 13.19 13.95
CA ILE A 316 4.44 14.34 13.64
C ILE A 316 4.11 15.58 14.48
N ARG A 317 2.98 15.57 15.20
CA ARG A 317 2.52 16.66 16.09
C ARG A 317 2.40 18.02 15.38
N ALA A 318 2.06 17.95 14.10
CA ALA A 318 1.83 19.09 13.22
C ALA A 318 0.88 18.66 12.09
N THR A 319 0.31 19.63 11.38
CA THR A 319 -0.41 19.33 10.14
C THR A 319 0.59 18.99 9.03
N PRO A 320 0.25 18.10 8.07
CA PRO A 320 1.14 17.84 6.95
C PRO A 320 1.54 19.10 6.18
N HIS A 321 0.61 20.06 6.06
CA HIS A 321 0.89 21.37 5.48
C HIS A 321 1.97 22.12 6.25
N HIS A 322 1.78 22.32 7.55
CA HIS A 322 2.72 23.08 8.38
C HIS A 322 4.08 22.38 8.45
N ALA A 323 4.10 21.05 8.57
CA ALA A 323 5.34 20.29 8.60
C ALA A 323 6.13 20.40 7.29
N TRP A 324 5.48 20.43 6.13
CA TRP A 324 6.18 20.57 4.85
C TRP A 324 6.69 22.00 4.63
N VAL A 325 5.89 23.01 4.96
CA VAL A 325 6.28 24.43 4.80
C VAL A 325 7.40 24.81 5.78
N GLY A 326 7.34 24.31 7.01
CA GLY A 326 8.30 24.62 8.07
C GLY A 326 8.45 26.13 8.27
N ASP A 327 9.69 26.59 8.45
CA ASP A 327 10.05 28.01 8.59
C ASP A 327 10.20 28.74 7.24
N GLY A 328 9.76 28.11 6.14
CA GLY A 328 9.98 28.60 4.79
C GLY A 328 11.31 28.13 4.24
N TRP A 329 11.27 27.22 3.28
CA TRP A 329 12.44 26.70 2.58
C TRP A 329 12.17 26.65 1.08
N LEU A 330 13.24 26.56 0.28
CA LEU A 330 13.14 26.57 -1.18
C LEU A 330 13.32 25.16 -1.75
N PRO A 331 12.25 24.54 -2.30
CA PRO A 331 12.36 23.25 -2.97
C PRO A 331 13.21 23.34 -4.23
N ARG A 332 13.97 22.27 -4.53
CA ARG A 332 14.64 22.11 -5.84
C ARG A 332 13.57 21.99 -6.90
N LEU A 333 13.53 22.91 -7.86
CA LEU A 333 12.58 22.87 -8.97
C LEU A 333 13.32 22.61 -10.28
N PRO A 334 12.68 21.94 -11.25
CA PRO A 334 13.18 21.92 -12.62
C PRO A 334 13.24 23.35 -13.17
N ALA A 335 14.19 23.66 -14.04
CA ALA A 335 14.35 25.01 -14.57
C ALA A 335 13.19 25.40 -15.49
N THR A 336 12.58 24.40 -16.15
CA THR A 336 11.41 24.58 -17.01
C THR A 336 10.42 23.42 -16.84
N MET A 337 9.16 23.66 -17.19
CA MET A 337 8.15 22.59 -17.28
C MET A 337 8.54 21.52 -18.29
N ASP A 338 9.39 21.86 -19.25
CA ASP A 338 9.78 20.97 -20.33
C ASP A 338 10.74 19.88 -19.91
N GLU A 339 11.51 20.09 -18.83
CA GLU A 339 12.32 19.03 -18.20
C GLU A 339 11.43 17.87 -17.69
N LEU A 340 10.21 18.20 -17.27
CA LEU A 340 9.21 17.20 -16.86
C LEU A 340 8.52 16.53 -18.06
N ASN A 341 8.79 16.93 -19.31
CA ASN A 341 8.21 16.25 -20.48
C ASN A 341 8.80 14.84 -20.67
N LEU A 342 9.97 14.58 -20.09
CA LEU A 342 10.53 13.23 -20.03
C LEU A 342 9.67 12.27 -19.23
N LEU A 343 8.78 12.74 -18.36
CA LEU A 343 7.82 11.88 -17.65
C LEU A 343 6.59 11.51 -18.52
N LEU A 344 6.42 12.12 -19.69
CA LEU A 344 5.25 11.91 -20.56
C LEU A 344 5.40 10.69 -21.47
N LEU A 345 4.26 10.20 -22.00
CA LEU A 345 4.27 9.08 -22.94
C LEU A 345 4.95 9.47 -24.25
N THR A 346 5.97 8.71 -24.63
CA THR A 346 6.61 8.85 -25.94
C THR A 346 5.92 7.94 -26.97
N VAL A 347 5.51 8.52 -28.10
CA VAL A 347 4.98 7.74 -29.23
C VAL A 347 6.11 6.91 -29.84
N ALA A 348 5.97 5.57 -29.79
CA ALA A 348 7.02 4.64 -30.20
C ALA A 348 7.45 4.77 -31.67
N LYS A 349 6.55 5.23 -32.56
CA LYS A 349 6.85 5.49 -33.97
C LYS A 349 6.90 7.00 -34.22
N PRO A 350 7.99 7.54 -34.78
CA PRO A 350 8.05 8.93 -35.20
C PRO A 350 6.86 9.30 -36.10
N ARG A 351 6.38 10.54 -35.96
CA ARG A 351 5.32 11.12 -36.77
C ARG A 351 5.93 12.08 -37.78
N ILE A 352 5.37 12.15 -38.98
CA ILE A 352 5.81 13.12 -39.97
C ILE A 352 5.06 14.43 -39.71
N VAL A 353 5.76 15.55 -39.79
CA VAL A 353 5.12 16.87 -39.83
C VAL A 353 4.57 17.08 -41.24
N HIS A 354 3.25 17.21 -41.36
CA HIS A 354 2.59 17.54 -42.62
C HIS A 354 2.44 19.07 -42.75
N ARG A 355 2.05 19.54 -43.94
CA ARG A 355 1.82 20.98 -44.18
C ARG A 355 0.73 21.57 -43.27
N ASP A 356 -0.21 20.73 -42.86
CA ASP A 356 -1.34 21.05 -42.00
C ASP A 356 -1.12 20.63 -40.55
N GLY A 357 0.10 20.21 -40.17
CA GLY A 357 0.48 19.87 -38.80
C GLY A 357 0.86 18.40 -38.60
N VAL A 358 0.87 17.95 -37.34
CA VAL A 358 1.16 16.57 -36.96
C VAL A 358 -0.15 15.82 -36.73
N HIS A 359 -0.29 14.63 -37.29
CA HIS A 359 -1.46 13.78 -37.09
C HIS A 359 -1.18 12.71 -36.04
N PHE A 360 -1.96 12.71 -34.96
CA PHE A 360 -1.83 11.72 -33.90
C PHE A 360 -3.17 11.42 -33.24
N GLN A 361 -3.47 10.13 -33.05
CA GLN A 361 -4.75 9.68 -32.48
C GLN A 361 -5.97 10.33 -33.14
N GLY A 362 -5.92 10.57 -34.45
CA GLY A 362 -7.04 11.13 -35.23
C GLY A 362 -7.34 12.61 -34.96
N LEU A 363 -6.48 13.28 -34.19
CA LEU A 363 -6.44 14.73 -34.01
C LEU A 363 -5.31 15.32 -34.86
N ARG A 364 -5.38 16.63 -35.10
CA ARG A 364 -4.43 17.37 -35.94
C ARG A 364 -3.83 18.50 -35.13
N TYR A 365 -2.55 18.40 -34.83
CA TYR A 365 -1.86 19.34 -33.96
C TYR A 365 -1.06 20.34 -34.77
N VAL A 366 -1.24 21.62 -34.47
CA VAL A 366 -0.56 22.71 -35.15
C VAL A 366 0.25 23.55 -34.18
N SER A 367 1.33 24.11 -34.69
CA SER A 367 2.11 25.18 -34.07
C SER A 367 2.89 25.89 -35.18
N PRO A 368 2.99 27.23 -35.17
CA PRO A 368 3.78 27.96 -36.16
C PRO A 368 5.24 27.47 -36.27
N LEU A 369 5.81 26.99 -35.15
CA LEU A 369 7.18 26.48 -35.09
C LEU A 369 7.39 25.18 -35.87
N LEU A 370 6.31 24.46 -36.22
CA LEU A 370 6.40 23.24 -37.02
C LEU A 370 6.70 23.52 -38.50
N ALA A 371 6.53 24.75 -38.98
CA ALA A 371 6.74 25.10 -40.39
C ALA A 371 8.16 24.77 -40.87
N ALA A 372 9.16 24.90 -40.00
CA ALA A 372 10.57 24.59 -40.30
C ALA A 372 10.85 23.09 -40.43
N TYR A 373 9.94 22.22 -39.96
CA TYR A 373 10.13 20.78 -39.86
C TYR A 373 9.20 19.99 -40.79
N VAL A 374 8.53 20.66 -41.74
CA VAL A 374 7.58 20.01 -42.66
C VAL A 374 8.28 18.92 -43.49
N ARG A 375 7.67 17.72 -43.51
CA ARG A 375 8.18 16.43 -44.04
C ARG A 375 9.24 15.74 -43.20
N GLU A 376 9.66 16.31 -42.07
CA GLU A 376 10.61 15.67 -41.17
C GLU A 376 9.92 14.74 -40.16
N PRO A 377 10.60 13.67 -39.72
CA PRO A 377 10.13 12.82 -38.64
C PRO A 377 10.38 13.47 -37.28
N VAL A 378 9.33 13.59 -36.48
CA VAL A 378 9.36 14.10 -35.11
C VAL A 378 8.89 13.04 -34.11
N ILE A 379 9.43 13.11 -32.91
CA ILE A 379 8.98 12.33 -31.76
C ILE A 379 7.89 13.13 -31.06
N VAL A 380 6.79 12.46 -30.75
CA VAL A 380 5.67 13.07 -30.03
C VAL A 380 5.67 12.53 -28.60
N ARG A 381 5.59 13.43 -27.62
CA ARG A 381 5.29 13.10 -26.23
C ARG A 381 3.96 13.73 -25.82
N TYR A 382 3.17 13.04 -25.00
CA TYR A 382 1.83 13.51 -24.63
C TYR A 382 1.40 13.05 -23.23
N ASP A 383 0.50 13.81 -22.61
CA ASP A 383 -0.21 13.39 -21.39
C ASP A 383 -1.49 12.63 -21.81
N PRO A 384 -1.71 11.37 -21.43
CA PRO A 384 -2.95 10.66 -21.78
C PRO A 384 -4.22 11.30 -21.18
N ARG A 385 -4.10 12.16 -20.16
CA ARG A 385 -5.21 12.92 -19.58
C ARG A 385 -5.60 14.12 -20.43
N ASP A 386 -4.67 14.61 -21.24
CA ASP A 386 -4.90 15.73 -22.10
C ASP A 386 -4.17 15.54 -23.43
N ILE A 387 -4.91 15.00 -24.39
CA ILE A 387 -4.44 14.81 -25.74
C ILE A 387 -4.90 15.93 -26.68
N THR A 388 -5.44 17.04 -26.19
CA THR A 388 -5.64 18.22 -27.06
C THR A 388 -4.31 18.95 -27.31
N GLU A 389 -3.27 18.54 -26.59
CA GLU A 389 -1.94 19.10 -26.65
C GLU A 389 -0.87 18.01 -26.71
N ILE A 390 0.15 18.23 -27.54
CA ILE A 390 1.34 17.38 -27.60
C ILE A 390 2.62 18.19 -27.49
N ARG A 391 3.68 17.51 -27.06
CA ARG A 391 5.06 17.99 -27.08
C ARG A 391 5.78 17.36 -28.26
N VAL A 392 6.33 18.20 -29.14
CA VAL A 392 7.02 17.75 -30.35
C VAL A 392 8.52 17.89 -30.17
N PHE A 393 9.26 16.84 -30.53
CA PHE A 393 10.70 16.76 -30.43
C PHE A 393 11.31 16.38 -31.79
N HIS A 394 12.44 16.96 -32.14
CA HIS A 394 13.25 16.57 -33.29
C HIS A 394 14.66 16.28 -32.81
N LYS A 395 15.23 15.14 -33.23
CA LYS A 395 16.56 14.67 -32.75
C LYS A 395 16.70 14.74 -31.22
N ASN A 396 15.64 14.33 -30.50
CA ASN A 396 15.50 14.36 -29.04
C ASN A 396 15.54 15.77 -28.38
N GLN A 397 15.54 16.84 -29.16
CA GLN A 397 15.41 18.22 -28.67
C GLN A 397 13.95 18.66 -28.73
N PHE A 398 13.49 19.35 -27.68
CA PHE A 398 12.15 19.91 -27.65
C PHE A 398 12.02 21.05 -28.66
N ILE A 399 11.00 21.00 -29.52
CA ILE A 399 10.72 22.04 -30.51
C ILE A 399 9.63 22.96 -29.99
N CYS A 400 8.45 22.39 -29.74
CA CYS A 400 7.26 23.16 -29.41
C CYS A 400 6.16 22.32 -28.78
N LYS A 401 5.27 23.05 -28.11
CA LYS A 401 3.90 22.62 -27.82
C LYS A 401 3.04 22.81 -29.07
N ALA A 402 2.31 21.77 -29.47
CA ALA A 402 1.36 21.81 -30.57
C ALA A 402 -0.03 21.43 -30.07
N VAL A 403 -1.05 22.15 -30.51
CA VAL A 403 -2.44 22.02 -30.01
C VAL A 403 -3.37 21.61 -31.13
N ASP A 404 -4.42 20.88 -30.80
CA ASP A 404 -5.52 20.59 -31.71
C ASP A 404 -6.43 21.82 -31.82
N PRO A 405 -6.52 22.48 -32.99
CA PRO A 405 -7.27 23.74 -33.13
C PRO A 405 -8.76 23.58 -32.83
N ASP A 406 -9.31 22.39 -33.06
CA ASP A 406 -10.75 22.12 -32.90
C ASP A 406 -11.14 21.98 -31.41
N HIS A 407 -10.17 21.88 -30.50
CA HIS A 407 -10.39 21.59 -29.08
C HIS A 407 -9.55 22.45 -28.12
N GLU A 408 -9.07 23.63 -28.54
CA GLU A 408 -8.19 24.51 -27.75
C GLU A 408 -8.70 24.85 -26.34
N THR A 409 -10.02 24.94 -26.14
CA THR A 409 -10.64 25.29 -24.84
C THR A 409 -11.20 24.08 -24.08
N SER A 410 -10.91 22.87 -24.54
CA SER A 410 -11.42 21.63 -23.94
C SER A 410 -10.29 20.67 -23.62
N THR A 411 -10.49 19.83 -22.61
CA THR A 411 -9.55 18.76 -22.25
C THR A 411 -10.17 17.43 -22.69
N LEU A 412 -9.47 16.71 -23.55
CA LEU A 412 -9.88 15.38 -24.01
C LEU A 412 -8.85 14.35 -23.54
N THR A 413 -9.31 13.27 -22.93
CA THR A 413 -8.43 12.15 -22.59
C THR A 413 -8.29 11.18 -23.77
N LEU A 414 -7.21 10.39 -23.79
CA LEU A 414 -7.05 9.32 -24.77
C LEU A 414 -8.20 8.29 -24.70
N LYS A 415 -8.75 8.08 -23.50
CA LYS A 415 -9.88 7.16 -23.29
C LYS A 415 -11.17 7.68 -23.89
N ASP A 416 -11.41 8.99 -23.85
CA ASP A 416 -12.60 9.59 -24.45
C ASP A 416 -12.61 9.35 -25.96
N ILE A 417 -11.48 9.55 -26.63
CA ILE A 417 -11.34 9.24 -28.06
C ILE A 417 -11.54 7.75 -28.35
N GLN A 418 -10.96 6.87 -27.54
CA GLN A 418 -11.13 5.42 -27.71
C GLN A 418 -12.60 5.00 -27.50
N ALA A 419 -13.28 5.58 -26.53
CA ALA A 419 -14.70 5.35 -26.25
C ALA A 419 -15.58 5.84 -27.42
N ALA A 420 -15.38 7.07 -27.88
CA ALA A 420 -16.10 7.65 -29.01
C ALA A 420 -15.95 6.81 -30.29
N ARG A 421 -14.71 6.38 -30.61
CA ARG A 421 -14.44 5.47 -31.73
C ARG A 421 -15.15 4.12 -31.60
N SER A 422 -15.16 3.57 -30.39
CA SER A 422 -15.80 2.28 -30.11
C SER A 422 -17.32 2.39 -30.21
N ALA A 423 -17.91 3.50 -29.76
CA ALA A 423 -19.33 3.80 -29.92
C ALA A 423 -19.72 3.88 -31.40
N ARG A 424 -18.99 4.67 -32.21
CA ARG A 424 -19.25 4.77 -33.66
C ARG A 424 -19.12 3.43 -34.38
N ARG A 425 -18.11 2.62 -34.03
CA ARG A 425 -17.94 1.27 -34.60
C ARG A 425 -19.12 0.34 -34.27
N ARG A 426 -19.65 0.43 -33.03
CA ARG A 426 -20.84 -0.33 -32.62
C ARG A 426 -22.08 0.11 -33.38
N GLU A 427 -22.29 1.41 -33.53
CA GLU A 427 -23.40 1.97 -34.31
C GLU A 427 -23.37 1.48 -35.76
N LEU A 428 -22.22 1.59 -36.43
CA LEU A 428 -22.04 1.11 -37.80
C LEU A 428 -22.28 -0.40 -37.93
N ARG A 429 -21.79 -1.21 -36.98
CA ARG A 429 -22.09 -2.65 -36.95
C ARG A 429 -23.59 -2.92 -36.78
N GLY A 430 -24.29 -2.14 -35.96
CA GLY A 430 -25.74 -2.21 -35.82
C GLY A 430 -26.46 -1.93 -37.15
N GLN A 431 -26.06 -0.85 -37.85
CA GLN A 431 -26.61 -0.51 -39.16
C GLN A 431 -26.32 -1.58 -40.22
N ILE A 432 -25.11 -2.15 -40.23
CA ILE A 432 -24.73 -3.25 -41.11
C ILE A 432 -25.61 -4.47 -40.83
N ASN A 433 -25.76 -4.88 -39.56
CA ASN A 433 -26.58 -6.02 -39.19
C ASN A 433 -28.05 -5.82 -39.54
N GLN A 434 -28.59 -4.61 -39.37
CA GLN A 434 -29.96 -4.28 -39.79
C GLN A 434 -30.12 -4.42 -41.31
N ARG A 435 -29.16 -3.93 -42.11
CA ARG A 435 -29.19 -4.06 -43.57
C ARG A 435 -29.04 -5.52 -44.02
N ILE A 436 -28.14 -6.29 -43.39
CA ILE A 436 -27.98 -7.73 -43.64
C ILE A 436 -29.27 -8.49 -43.29
N ALA A 437 -29.95 -8.14 -42.20
CA ALA A 437 -31.20 -8.79 -41.81
C ALA A 437 -32.32 -8.57 -42.85
N VAL A 438 -32.35 -7.44 -43.58
CA VAL A 438 -33.28 -7.23 -44.69
C VAL A 438 -32.97 -8.18 -45.85
N VAL A 439 -31.70 -8.35 -46.19
CA VAL A 439 -31.25 -9.30 -47.22
C VAL A 439 -31.63 -10.72 -46.81
N ALA A 440 -31.35 -11.12 -45.56
CA ALA A 440 -31.67 -12.44 -45.02
C ALA A 440 -33.16 -12.79 -45.08
N ARG A 441 -34.05 -11.81 -44.89
CA ARG A 441 -35.51 -12.01 -45.00
C ARG A 441 -36.00 -12.21 -46.43
N ARG A 442 -35.29 -11.69 -47.43
CA ARG A 442 -35.71 -11.70 -48.84
C ARG A 442 -34.97 -12.74 -49.67
N LEU A 443 -33.74 -13.06 -49.30
CA LEU A 443 -32.81 -13.97 -49.99
C LEU A 443 -32.05 -14.80 -48.93
N PRO A 444 -32.66 -15.86 -48.38
CA PRO A 444 -32.08 -16.65 -47.29
C PRO A 444 -30.73 -17.28 -47.66
N ASP A 445 -30.57 -17.66 -48.92
CA ASP A 445 -29.37 -18.31 -49.46
C ASP A 445 -28.12 -17.41 -49.42
N LEU A 446 -28.30 -16.08 -49.40
CA LEU A 446 -27.21 -15.10 -49.30
C LEU A 446 -26.83 -14.77 -47.85
N ALA A 447 -27.69 -15.06 -46.87
CA ALA A 447 -27.42 -14.80 -45.45
C ALA A 447 -26.62 -15.90 -44.76
N SER A 448 -26.55 -17.09 -45.36
CA SER A 448 -25.73 -18.22 -44.90
C SER A 448 -24.30 -18.18 -45.43
N ALA A 449 -23.96 -17.21 -46.29
CA ALA A 449 -22.60 -16.97 -46.72
C ALA A 449 -21.74 -16.61 -45.49
N LYS A 450 -20.90 -17.56 -45.06
CA LYS A 450 -19.87 -17.33 -44.04
C LYS A 450 -19.13 -16.03 -44.38
N PRO A 451 -18.70 -15.24 -43.38
CA PRO A 451 -17.77 -14.15 -43.63
C PRO A 451 -16.64 -14.70 -44.50
N ALA A 452 -16.27 -13.97 -45.55
CA ALA A 452 -15.10 -14.33 -46.33
C ALA A 452 -13.95 -14.66 -45.35
N PRO A 453 -13.21 -15.76 -45.57
CA PRO A 453 -12.01 -16.01 -44.80
C PRO A 453 -11.16 -14.73 -44.78
N ASP A 454 -10.45 -14.48 -43.68
CA ASP A 454 -9.44 -13.41 -43.69
C ASP A 454 -8.62 -13.55 -44.98
N PRO A 455 -8.41 -12.45 -45.73
CA PRO A 455 -7.68 -12.53 -46.99
C PRO A 455 -6.35 -13.24 -46.74
N ASP A 456 -6.04 -14.23 -47.58
CA ASP A 456 -4.79 -14.97 -47.55
C ASP A 456 -3.65 -13.96 -47.38
N PRO A 457 -2.67 -14.17 -46.48
CA PRO A 457 -1.49 -13.32 -46.37
C PRO A 457 -0.84 -12.98 -47.73
N ALA A 458 -1.06 -13.81 -48.76
CA ALA A 458 -0.65 -13.57 -50.14
C ALA A 458 -1.44 -12.47 -50.90
N ASP A 459 -2.70 -12.21 -50.54
CA ASP A 459 -3.60 -11.21 -51.16
C ASP A 459 -3.58 -9.85 -50.44
N GLN A 460 -2.85 -9.73 -49.34
CA GLN A 460 -2.53 -8.42 -48.78
C GLN A 460 -1.65 -7.66 -49.78
N PRO A 461 -1.91 -6.35 -50.03
CA PRO A 461 -1.07 -5.58 -50.92
C PRO A 461 0.38 -5.69 -50.44
N LYS A 462 1.22 -6.34 -51.25
CA LYS A 462 2.65 -6.53 -50.95
C LYS A 462 3.19 -5.19 -50.51
N LYS A 463 3.66 -5.09 -49.26
CA LYS A 463 4.33 -3.89 -48.75
C LYS A 463 5.33 -3.48 -49.82
N ARG A 464 5.14 -2.29 -50.42
CA ARG A 464 6.10 -1.73 -51.37
C ARG A 464 7.49 -1.88 -50.72
N PRO A 465 8.47 -2.47 -51.42
CA PRO A 465 9.80 -2.60 -50.86
C PRO A 465 10.24 -1.21 -50.42
N LYS A 466 10.62 -1.07 -49.15
CA LYS A 466 11.26 0.15 -48.68
C LYS A 466 12.52 0.33 -49.52
N LEU A 467 12.49 1.26 -50.46
CA LEU A 467 13.70 1.82 -51.03
C LEU A 467 14.55 2.27 -49.84
N ARG A 468 15.67 1.58 -49.61
CA ARG A 468 16.70 2.03 -48.69
C ARG A 468 17.39 3.18 -49.39
N THR A 469 17.13 4.39 -48.92
CA THR A 469 17.74 5.61 -49.47
C THR A 469 18.57 6.21 -48.34
N TYR A 470 19.88 6.00 -48.49
CA TYR A 470 21.07 6.57 -47.86
C TYR A 470 21.39 6.32 -46.37
N LEU A 471 22.64 5.89 -46.22
CA LEU A 471 23.52 5.97 -45.04
C LEU A 471 23.90 7.45 -44.89
N GLU A 472 23.62 8.07 -43.75
CA GLU A 472 24.36 9.24 -43.30
C GLU A 472 25.21 8.77 -42.12
N ASP A 473 26.52 8.74 -42.34
CA ASP A 473 27.54 8.67 -41.30
C ASP A 473 27.38 9.88 -40.39
N ASP A 474 27.32 9.69 -39.08
CA ASP A 474 27.56 10.78 -38.13
C ASP A 474 28.59 10.33 -37.07
N ARG A 475 29.70 11.06 -37.10
CA ARG A 475 30.65 11.24 -36.02
C ARG A 475 30.07 12.10 -34.90
#